data_AF-A0A9D9D941-F1
#
_entry.id   AF-A0A9D9D941-F1
#
_cell.length_a   1.000
_cell.length_b   1.000
_cell.length_c   1.000
_cell.angle_alpha   90.00
_cell.angle_beta   90.00
_cell.angle_gamma   90.00
#
_symmetry.space_group_name_H-M   'P 1'
#
loop_
_entity.id
_entity.type
_entity.pdbx_description
1 polymer ?
#
loop_
_entity_poly.entity_id
_entity_poly.type
_entity_poly.pdbx_seq_one_letter_code
_entity_poly.pdbx_strand_id
1 'polypeptide(L)'
;MQINNQRFHDIENKFKALQCDDSPAVWQGLILGLTARALSPEDRKLRTLCAQVLNDGQPLPGTLSALVTELALDAKAGFNKDELSVILPSDESALLTALSQLCYGLTLGLSLRLEKSSDGSLFIKVKDPHILDFLHTLQELQRVDEESELDKAALDTVLNYLE
;
A
#
# COMPACT_ATOMS: atom_id res chain seq x y z
N MET A 1 -3.11 -5.79 13.46
CA MET A 1 -2.07 -5.26 12.55
C MET A 1 -0.95 -4.57 13.34
N GLN A 2 0.34 -4.83 13.05
CA GLN A 2 1.48 -4.26 13.81
C GLN A 2 2.22 -3.13 13.06
N ILE A 3 2.52 -2.01 13.73
CA ILE A 3 3.31 -0.87 13.19
C ILE A 3 4.82 -1.11 13.35
N ASN A 4 5.59 -0.93 12.27
CA ASN A 4 7.06 -1.04 12.27
C ASN A 4 7.76 0.28 11.91
N ASN A 5 7.97 1.14 12.92
CA ASN A 5 8.57 2.47 12.75
C ASN A 5 10.03 2.46 12.27
N GLN A 6 10.88 1.58 12.81
CA GLN A 6 12.29 1.53 12.43
C GLN A 6 12.43 1.23 10.94
N ARG A 7 11.66 0.24 10.47
CA ARG A 7 11.66 -0.15 9.06
C ARG A 7 11.12 0.95 8.15
N PHE A 8 10.19 1.77 8.64
CA PHE A 8 9.70 2.94 7.90
C PHE A 8 10.84 3.89 7.58
N HIS A 9 11.61 4.31 8.58
CA HIS A 9 12.74 5.22 8.37
C HIS A 9 13.85 4.61 7.50
N ASP A 10 14.12 3.31 7.65
CA ASP A 10 15.12 2.63 6.82
C ASP A 10 14.73 2.62 5.33
N ILE A 11 13.44 2.43 5.02
CA ILE A 11 12.93 2.46 3.64
C ILE A 11 12.84 3.90 3.14
N GLU A 12 12.37 4.83 3.96
CA GLU A 12 12.27 6.26 3.62
C GLU A 12 13.63 6.84 3.21
N ASN A 13 14.70 6.49 3.92
CA ASN A 13 16.06 6.90 3.57
C ASN A 13 16.51 6.33 2.21
N LYS A 14 16.15 5.07 1.90
CA LYS A 14 16.41 4.47 0.59
C LYS A 14 15.62 5.18 -0.51
N PHE A 15 14.37 5.55 -0.25
CA PHE A 15 13.50 6.26 -1.20
C PHE A 15 14.05 7.65 -1.53
N LYS A 16 14.48 8.40 -0.50
CA LYS A 16 15.15 9.70 -0.69
C LYS A 16 16.41 9.56 -1.55
N ALA A 17 17.22 8.54 -1.32
CA ALA A 17 18.43 8.29 -2.13
C ALA A 17 18.13 7.92 -3.60
N LEU A 18 16.98 7.28 -3.84
CA LEU A 18 16.54 6.85 -5.17
C LEU A 18 15.64 7.88 -5.86
N GLN A 19 15.36 9.03 -5.21
CA GLN A 19 14.44 10.07 -5.69
C GLN A 19 13.04 9.50 -5.99
N CYS A 20 12.56 8.60 -5.14
CA CYS A 20 11.16 8.18 -5.19
C CYS A 20 10.26 9.30 -4.66
N ASP A 21 9.27 9.71 -5.44
CA ASP A 21 8.32 10.75 -5.05
C ASP A 21 7.28 10.26 -4.03
N ASP A 22 6.81 9.02 -4.18
CA ASP A 22 5.81 8.42 -3.30
C ASP A 22 6.42 7.87 -2.00
N SER A 23 5.65 7.96 -0.91
CA SER A 23 6.09 7.49 0.41
C SER A 23 6.15 5.96 0.51
N PRO A 24 6.92 5.41 1.49
CA PRO A 24 6.93 3.97 1.77
C PRO A 24 5.53 3.39 2.02
N ALA A 25 4.63 4.17 2.61
CA ALA A 25 3.27 3.76 2.91
C ALA A 25 2.43 3.55 1.63
N VAL A 26 2.53 4.45 0.64
CA VAL A 26 1.85 4.28 -0.66
C VAL A 26 2.30 2.99 -1.33
N TRP A 27 3.62 2.74 -1.37
CA TRP A 27 4.19 1.53 -1.96
C TRP A 27 3.70 0.28 -1.24
N GLN A 28 3.71 0.26 0.09
CA GLN A 28 3.22 -0.88 0.86
C GLN A 28 1.72 -1.13 0.61
N GLY A 29 0.90 -0.08 0.61
CA GLY A 29 -0.54 -0.18 0.35
C GLY A 29 -0.81 -0.81 -1.01
N LEU A 30 -0.12 -0.32 -2.05
CA LEU A 30 -0.24 -0.86 -3.41
C LEU A 30 0.10 -2.37 -3.45
N ILE A 31 1.20 -2.76 -2.81
CA ILE A 31 1.66 -4.14 -2.77
C ILE A 31 0.71 -5.03 -1.97
N LEU A 32 0.16 -4.55 -0.85
CA LEU A 32 -0.87 -5.24 -0.08
C LEU A 32 -2.10 -5.52 -0.94
N GLY A 33 -2.64 -4.50 -1.61
CA GLY A 33 -3.82 -4.66 -2.47
C GLY A 33 -3.60 -5.59 -3.66
N LEU A 34 -2.41 -5.54 -4.27
CA LEU A 34 -2.03 -6.46 -5.35
C LEU A 34 -1.86 -7.91 -4.86
N THR A 35 -1.26 -8.09 -3.68
CA THR A 35 -1.05 -9.42 -3.08
C THR A 35 -2.37 -10.03 -2.60
N ALA A 36 -3.26 -9.22 -2.01
CA ALA A 36 -4.63 -9.63 -1.64
C ALA A 36 -5.44 -10.13 -2.85
N ARG A 37 -5.10 -9.66 -4.06
CA ARG A 37 -5.67 -10.11 -5.33
C ARG A 37 -4.89 -11.24 -5.99
N ALA A 38 -4.18 -12.02 -5.17
CA ALA A 38 -3.45 -13.22 -5.52
C ALA A 38 -2.25 -13.03 -6.46
N LEU A 39 -1.67 -11.82 -6.55
CA LEU A 39 -0.35 -11.69 -7.16
C LEU A 39 0.75 -12.16 -6.20
N SER A 40 1.50 -13.17 -6.65
CA SER A 40 2.59 -13.72 -5.85
C SER A 40 3.83 -12.82 -5.82
N PRO A 41 4.66 -12.89 -4.75
CA PRO A 41 5.93 -12.19 -4.65
C PRO A 41 6.94 -12.53 -5.75
N GLU A 42 6.81 -13.65 -6.44
CA GLU A 42 7.63 -14.06 -7.58
C GLU A 42 7.07 -13.60 -8.94
N ASP A 43 5.82 -13.15 -9.01
CA ASP A 43 5.19 -12.80 -10.28
C ASP A 43 5.73 -11.47 -10.83
N ARG A 44 6.40 -11.51 -11.98
CA ARG A 44 6.90 -10.30 -12.68
C ARG A 44 5.85 -9.21 -12.83
N LYS A 45 4.58 -9.58 -12.94
CA LYS A 45 3.44 -8.68 -13.04
C LYS A 45 3.29 -7.72 -11.87
N LEU A 46 3.58 -8.17 -10.64
CA LEU A 46 3.55 -7.30 -9.45
C LEU A 46 4.52 -6.11 -9.62
N ARG A 47 5.79 -6.37 -9.95
CA ARG A 47 6.78 -5.32 -10.21
C ARG A 47 6.39 -4.44 -11.39
N THR A 48 5.79 -5.04 -12.42
CA THR A 48 5.34 -4.31 -13.61
C THR A 48 4.23 -3.31 -13.25
N LEU A 49 3.25 -3.73 -12.43
CA LEU A 49 2.18 -2.86 -11.97
C LEU A 49 2.69 -1.79 -11.01
N CYS A 50 3.61 -2.12 -10.09
CA CYS A 50 4.25 -1.13 -9.23
C CYS A 50 4.99 -0.08 -10.06
N ALA A 51 5.75 -0.49 -11.08
CA ALA A 51 6.43 0.41 -12.00
C ALA A 51 5.45 1.32 -12.76
N GLN A 52 4.35 0.75 -13.26
CA GLN A 52 3.34 1.51 -14.02
C GLN A 52 2.65 2.59 -13.18
N VAL A 53 2.52 2.37 -11.88
CA VAL A 53 1.74 3.26 -11.00
C VAL A 53 2.61 4.23 -10.23
N LEU A 54 3.78 3.81 -9.74
CA LEU A 54 4.62 4.57 -8.81
C LEU A 54 6.03 4.88 -9.36
N ASN A 55 6.27 4.59 -10.64
CA ASN A 55 7.58 4.82 -11.28
C ASN A 55 7.43 5.20 -12.77
N ASP A 56 6.34 5.87 -13.14
CA ASP A 56 6.06 6.36 -14.50
C ASP A 56 6.18 5.31 -15.62
N GLY A 57 5.93 4.04 -15.29
CA GLY A 57 6.12 2.91 -16.21
C GLY A 57 7.57 2.57 -16.52
N GLN A 58 8.54 3.25 -15.91
CA GLN A 58 9.97 2.96 -16.05
C GLN A 58 10.34 1.70 -15.26
N PRO A 59 11.33 0.92 -15.73
CA PRO A 59 11.82 -0.24 -14.98
C PRO A 59 12.27 0.13 -13.56
N LEU A 60 11.88 -0.67 -12.56
CA LEU A 60 12.32 -0.48 -11.18
C LEU A 60 13.84 -0.71 -11.06
N PRO A 61 14.59 0.17 -10.38
CA PRO A 61 15.94 -0.12 -9.93
C PRO A 61 15.98 -1.41 -9.10
N GLY A 62 17.12 -2.12 -9.13
CA GLY A 62 17.28 -3.40 -8.43
C GLY A 62 16.89 -3.33 -6.94
N THR A 63 17.22 -2.23 -6.28
CA THR A 63 16.86 -1.97 -4.88
C THR A 63 15.34 -1.88 -4.67
N LEU A 64 14.60 -1.15 -5.53
CA LEU A 64 13.13 -1.07 -5.43
C LEU A 64 12.48 -2.39 -5.80
N SER A 65 13.00 -3.10 -6.81
CA SER A 65 12.50 -4.42 -7.18
C SER A 65 12.66 -5.44 -6.04
N ALA A 66 13.78 -5.39 -5.32
CA ALA A 66 14.00 -6.20 -4.13
C ALA A 66 13.01 -5.84 -3.01
N LEU A 67 12.82 -4.54 -2.75
CA LEU A 67 11.86 -4.07 -1.75
C LEU A 67 10.43 -4.50 -2.08
N VAL A 68 9.99 -4.36 -3.33
CA VAL A 68 8.65 -4.83 -3.75
C VAL A 68 8.46 -6.31 -3.44
N THR A 69 9.51 -7.11 -3.67
CA THR A 69 9.48 -8.55 -3.39
C THR A 69 9.42 -8.83 -1.90
N GLU A 70 10.20 -8.11 -1.09
CA GLU A 70 10.22 -8.20 0.37
C GLU A 70 8.86 -7.87 0.97
N LEU A 71 8.28 -6.72 0.61
CA LEU A 71 6.97 -6.29 1.10
C LEU A 71 5.84 -7.25 0.68
N ALA A 72 5.93 -7.84 -0.50
CA ALA A 72 4.96 -8.84 -0.96
C ALA A 72 5.10 -10.17 -0.21
N LEU A 73 6.33 -10.58 0.12
CA LEU A 73 6.56 -11.76 0.97
C LEU A 73 5.96 -11.56 2.36
N ASP A 74 6.14 -10.38 2.94
CA ASP A 74 5.54 -10.05 4.24
C ASP A 74 4.02 -10.03 4.18
N ALA A 75 3.44 -9.40 3.15
CA ALA A 75 2.00 -9.41 2.92
C ALA A 75 1.45 -10.83 2.82
N LYS A 76 2.08 -11.68 1.99
CA LYS A 76 1.69 -13.09 1.83
C LYS A 76 1.83 -13.88 3.14
N ALA A 77 2.90 -13.65 3.90
CA ALA A 77 3.08 -14.29 5.19
C ALA A 77 2.03 -13.82 6.21
N GLY A 78 1.73 -12.53 6.24
CA GLY A 78 0.71 -11.93 7.10
C GLY A 78 -0.69 -12.46 6.79
N PHE A 79 -1.10 -12.49 5.53
CA PHE A 79 -2.39 -13.07 5.12
C PHE A 79 -2.51 -14.56 5.45
N ASN A 80 -1.41 -15.32 5.48
CA ASN A 80 -1.45 -16.74 5.82
C ASN A 80 -1.49 -17.02 7.33
N LYS A 81 -1.12 -16.03 8.16
CA LYS A 81 -1.01 -16.15 9.61
C LYS A 81 -2.02 -15.28 10.37
N ASP A 82 -2.84 -14.52 9.66
CA ASP A 82 -3.69 -13.45 10.20
C ASP A 82 -2.88 -12.45 11.07
N GLU A 83 -1.66 -12.13 10.61
CA GLU A 83 -0.70 -11.25 11.31
C GLU A 83 -0.09 -10.25 10.33
N LEU A 84 -0.90 -9.31 9.83
CA LEU A 84 -0.39 -8.26 8.94
C LEU A 84 0.44 -7.22 9.70
N SER A 85 1.57 -6.82 9.11
CA SER A 85 2.39 -5.72 9.60
C SER A 85 2.42 -4.59 8.58
N VAL A 86 2.18 -3.38 9.06
CA VAL A 86 2.32 -2.14 8.29
C VAL A 86 3.53 -1.36 8.73
N ILE A 87 4.10 -0.66 7.78
CA ILE A 87 5.29 0.15 7.94
C ILE A 87 4.79 1.59 7.97
N LEU A 88 4.56 2.09 9.17
CA LEU A 88 4.09 3.44 9.44
C LEU A 88 5.07 4.12 10.42
N PRO A 89 5.25 5.45 10.35
CA PRO A 89 6.04 6.18 11.33
C PRO A 89 5.34 6.18 12.69
N SER A 90 6.09 6.30 13.78
CA SER A 90 5.54 6.42 15.14
C SER A 90 5.24 7.86 15.55
N ASP A 91 5.73 8.84 14.80
CA ASP A 91 5.44 10.25 15.04
C ASP A 91 3.98 10.56 14.70
N GLU A 92 3.23 11.11 15.66
CA GLU A 92 1.78 11.30 15.54
C GLU A 92 1.42 12.21 14.35
N SER A 93 2.24 13.24 14.09
CA SER A 93 2.04 14.18 12.97
C SER A 93 2.24 13.52 11.60
N ALA A 94 3.18 12.59 11.49
CA ALA A 94 3.47 11.86 10.26
C ALA A 94 2.60 10.60 10.10
N LEU A 95 2.03 10.07 11.19
CA LEU A 95 1.30 8.81 11.21
C LEU A 95 -0.03 8.91 10.46
N LEU A 96 -0.82 9.95 10.68
CA LEU A 96 -2.09 10.15 9.96
C LEU A 96 -1.87 10.29 8.45
N THR A 97 -0.87 11.11 8.07
CA THR A 97 -0.44 11.28 6.68
C THR A 97 -0.03 9.94 6.06
N ALA A 98 0.81 9.17 6.75
CA ALA A 98 1.26 7.86 6.26
C ALA A 98 0.11 6.84 6.19
N LEU A 99 -0.86 6.88 7.11
CA LEU A 99 -2.04 6.01 7.09
C LEU A 99 -2.96 6.36 5.91
N SER A 100 -3.19 7.64 5.67
CA SER A 100 -3.92 8.14 4.49
C SER A 100 -3.26 7.65 3.19
N GLN A 101 -1.94 7.80 3.11
CA GLN A 101 -1.12 7.31 1.99
C GLN A 101 -1.15 5.79 1.82
N LEU A 102 -1.15 5.02 2.92
CA LEU A 102 -1.32 3.57 2.90
C LEU A 102 -2.69 3.20 2.30
N CYS A 103 -3.75 3.86 2.74
CA CYS A 103 -5.12 3.63 2.25
C CYS A 103 -5.25 4.00 0.76
N TYR A 104 -4.58 5.06 0.32
CA TYR A 104 -4.47 5.43 -1.08
C TYR A 104 -3.80 4.32 -1.90
N GLY A 105 -2.61 3.86 -1.48
CA GLY A 105 -1.92 2.75 -2.12
C GLY A 105 -2.78 1.48 -2.19
N LEU A 106 -3.43 1.12 -1.09
CA LEU A 106 -4.30 -0.05 -1.00
C LEU A 106 -5.48 0.04 -1.98
N THR A 107 -6.10 1.22 -2.06
CA THR A 107 -7.17 1.50 -3.03
C THR A 107 -6.69 1.29 -4.46
N LEU A 108 -5.50 1.77 -4.81
CA LEU A 108 -4.90 1.54 -6.12
C LEU A 108 -4.71 0.04 -6.38
N GLY A 109 -4.07 -0.69 -5.46
CA GLY A 109 -3.80 -2.13 -5.63
C GLY A 109 -5.05 -2.97 -5.81
N LEU A 110 -6.11 -2.67 -5.05
CA LEU A 110 -7.40 -3.34 -5.18
C LEU A 110 -8.14 -3.00 -6.48
N SER A 111 -7.94 -1.78 -7.00
CA SER A 111 -8.65 -1.26 -8.17
C SER A 111 -7.92 -1.50 -9.50
N LEU A 112 -6.65 -1.92 -9.48
CA LEU A 112 -5.87 -2.13 -10.71
C LEU A 112 -6.42 -3.27 -11.57
N ARG A 113 -6.17 -3.23 -12.87
CA ARG A 113 -6.46 -4.34 -13.76
C ARG A 113 -5.25 -5.25 -13.79
N LEU A 114 -5.47 -6.52 -13.51
CA LEU A 114 -4.43 -7.52 -13.62
C LEU A 114 -4.20 -7.87 -15.11
N GLU A 115 -5.24 -7.91 -15.93
CA GLU A 115 -5.09 -8.23 -17.36
C GLU A 115 -4.94 -6.97 -18.22
N LYS A 116 -4.34 -7.10 -19.40
CA LYS A 116 -4.30 -5.97 -20.35
C LYS A 116 -5.72 -5.61 -20.77
N SER A 117 -6.09 -4.34 -20.65
CA SER A 117 -7.33 -3.84 -21.22
C SER A 117 -7.17 -3.54 -22.71
N SER A 118 -8.22 -3.79 -23.49
CA SER A 118 -8.27 -3.42 -24.91
C SER A 118 -8.33 -1.91 -25.13
N ASP A 119 -8.84 -1.16 -24.15
CA ASP A 119 -8.96 0.30 -24.17
C ASP A 119 -7.78 1.03 -23.48
N GLY A 120 -6.77 0.28 -23.02
CA GLY A 120 -5.63 0.82 -22.28
C GLY A 120 -5.91 1.20 -20.82
N SER A 121 -7.11 0.95 -20.27
CA SER A 121 -7.43 1.24 -18.88
C SER A 121 -6.57 0.41 -17.91
N LEU A 122 -5.94 1.08 -16.95
CA LEU A 122 -5.18 0.42 -15.88
C LEU A 122 -6.06 -0.02 -14.72
N PHE A 123 -7.29 0.48 -14.61
CA PHE A 123 -8.19 0.19 -13.49
C PHE A 123 -9.41 -0.63 -13.92
N ILE A 124 -9.92 -1.44 -13.00
CA ILE A 124 -11.18 -2.18 -13.14
C ILE A 124 -12.31 -1.44 -12.46
N LYS A 125 -13.52 -1.60 -13.00
CA LYS A 125 -14.72 -1.35 -12.22
C LYS A 125 -14.92 -2.53 -11.27
N VAL A 126 -14.66 -2.31 -9.99
CA VAL A 126 -14.96 -3.30 -8.94
C VAL A 126 -16.48 -3.48 -8.89
N LYS A 127 -16.93 -4.73 -8.90
CA LYS A 127 -18.36 -5.08 -8.90
C LYS A 127 -18.81 -5.79 -7.63
N ASP A 128 -17.85 -6.32 -6.86
CA ASP A 128 -18.12 -6.97 -5.59
C ASP A 128 -18.57 -5.89 -4.57
N PRO A 129 -19.80 -5.96 -4.03
CA PRO A 129 -20.31 -4.97 -3.09
C PRO A 129 -19.46 -4.85 -1.83
N HIS A 130 -18.90 -5.96 -1.32
CA HIS A 130 -18.08 -5.93 -0.10
C HIS A 130 -16.76 -5.22 -0.34
N ILE A 131 -16.13 -5.45 -1.50
CA ILE A 131 -14.90 -4.74 -1.88
C ILE A 131 -15.22 -3.27 -2.17
N LEU A 132 -16.38 -2.96 -2.76
CA LEU A 132 -16.81 -1.57 -2.98
C LEU A 132 -17.00 -0.82 -1.67
N ASP A 133 -17.70 -1.40 -0.69
CA ASP A 133 -17.90 -0.80 0.64
C ASP A 133 -16.55 -0.59 1.36
N PHE A 134 -15.64 -1.55 1.22
CA PHE A 134 -14.28 -1.42 1.74
C PHE A 134 -13.52 -0.27 1.06
N LEU A 135 -13.56 -0.18 -0.27
CA LEU A 135 -12.95 0.90 -1.04
C LEU A 135 -13.53 2.28 -0.70
N HIS A 136 -14.84 2.36 -0.45
CA HIS A 136 -15.48 3.60 0.00
C HIS A 136 -14.94 4.02 1.38
N THR A 137 -14.79 3.07 2.31
CA THR A 137 -14.18 3.35 3.61
C THR A 137 -12.73 3.82 3.46
N LEU A 138 -11.92 3.16 2.62
CA LEU A 138 -10.55 3.59 2.34
C LEU A 138 -10.48 5.00 1.75
N GLN A 139 -11.44 5.39 0.91
CA GLN A 139 -11.52 6.73 0.33
C GLN A 139 -11.85 7.80 1.37
N GLU A 140 -12.67 7.49 2.36
CA GLU A 140 -12.93 8.41 3.46
C GLU A 140 -11.71 8.52 4.40
N LEU A 141 -10.99 7.42 4.65
CA LEU A 141 -9.74 7.44 5.42
C LEU A 141 -8.62 8.23 4.74
N GLN A 142 -8.63 8.33 3.41
CA GLN A 142 -7.71 9.20 2.65
C GLN A 142 -7.99 10.69 2.84
N ARG A 143 -9.15 11.05 3.38
CA ARG A 143 -9.56 12.45 3.61
C ARG A 143 -9.49 12.84 5.08
N VAL A 144 -8.83 12.04 5.90
CA VAL A 144 -8.66 12.36 7.32
C VAL A 144 -7.93 13.70 7.45
N ASP A 145 -8.35 14.50 8.43
CA ASP A 145 -7.66 15.74 8.74
C ASP A 145 -6.31 15.42 9.41
N GLU A 146 -5.23 15.55 8.63
CA GLU A 146 -3.87 15.23 9.05
C GLU A 146 -3.33 16.22 10.12
N GLU A 147 -3.99 17.37 10.30
CA GLU A 147 -3.64 18.37 11.32
C GLU A 147 -4.40 18.16 12.65
N SER A 148 -5.33 17.22 12.69
CA SER A 148 -6.12 16.92 13.89
C SER A 148 -5.33 16.16 14.95
N GLU A 149 -5.73 16.30 16.22
CA GLU A 149 -5.13 15.54 17.32
C GLU A 149 -5.42 14.03 17.14
N LEU A 150 -4.37 13.22 17.19
CA LEU A 150 -4.49 11.77 17.00
C LEU A 150 -5.25 11.13 18.17
N ASP A 151 -6.47 10.66 17.90
CA ASP A 151 -7.17 9.74 18.79
C ASP A 151 -6.66 8.31 18.58
N LYS A 152 -5.96 7.77 19.58
CA LYS A 152 -5.39 6.42 19.56
C LYS A 152 -6.44 5.32 19.45
N ALA A 153 -7.61 5.50 20.07
CA ALA A 153 -8.69 4.50 19.97
C ALA A 153 -9.30 4.48 18.57
N ALA A 154 -9.42 5.65 17.93
CA ALA A 154 -9.85 5.76 16.54
C ALA A 154 -8.81 5.12 15.61
N LEU A 155 -7.53 5.39 15.82
CA LEU A 155 -6.43 4.76 15.07
C LEU A 155 -6.49 3.23 15.18
N ASP A 156 -6.58 2.68 16.39
CA ASP A 156 -6.66 1.22 16.59
C ASP A 156 -7.88 0.62 15.87
N THR A 157 -9.01 1.33 15.89
CA THR A 157 -10.22 0.92 15.16
C THR A 157 -9.98 0.86 13.65
N VAL A 158 -9.29 1.86 13.09
CA VAL A 158 -8.93 1.88 11.66
C VAL A 158 -7.95 0.76 11.32
N LEU A 159 -6.89 0.58 12.13
CA LEU A 159 -5.90 -0.47 11.89
C LEU A 159 -6.53 -1.88 11.97
N ASN A 160 -7.49 -2.09 12.87
CA ASN A 160 -8.23 -3.35 12.97
C ASN A 160 -9.22 -3.54 11.81
N TYR A 161 -9.75 -2.47 11.22
CA TYR A 161 -10.60 -2.55 10.04
C TYR A 161 -9.82 -2.93 8.77
N LEU A 162 -8.55 -2.54 8.70
CA LEU A 162 -7.66 -2.82 7.56
C LEU A 162 -7.08 -4.25 7.56
N GLU A 163 -7.11 -4.94 8.70
CA GLU A 163 -6.64 -6.33 8.88
C GLU A 163 -7.65 -7.35 8.36
#